data_AF-A0A935KP78-F1
#
_entry.id   AF-A0A935KP78-F1
#
_cell.length_a   1.000
_cell.length_b   1.000
_cell.length_c   1.000
_cell.angle_alpha   90.00
_cell.angle_beta   90.00
_cell.angle_gamma   90.00
#
_symmetry.space_group_name_H-M   'P 1'
#
loop_
_entity.id
_entity.type
_entity.pdbx_description
1 polymer ?
#
loop_
_entity_poly.entity_id
_entity_poly.type
_entity_poly.pdbx_seq_one_letter_code
_entity_poly.pdbx_strand_id
1 'polypeptide(L)'
;MSTRETERAQRGGGQPAGQVPARADTAGASDDGSPPAPTPAAPPDRLRKGEGKQPGREQNRVRQLRNERMMSKAELARRAGLSTLTIDRVEKGMPCRMDTKRKILEALGLTPTARVTVFGDDD
;
A
#
# COMPACT_ATOMS: atom_id res chain seq x y z
N MET A 1 -64.55 -39.39 25.10
CA MET A 1 -64.64 -38.32 24.08
C MET A 1 -63.26 -38.27 23.41
N SER A 2 -62.95 -39.08 22.37
CA SER A 2 -63.27 -38.88 20.94
C SER A 2 -63.15 -37.39 20.56
N THR A 3 -62.15 -36.93 19.79
CA THR A 3 -62.01 -37.16 18.34
C THR A 3 -60.58 -36.90 17.79
N ARG A 4 -60.05 -37.88 17.02
CA ARG A 4 -59.51 -37.83 15.61
C ARG A 4 -58.57 -36.66 15.24
N GLU A 5 -57.29 -36.88 14.91
CA GLU A 5 -56.70 -37.49 13.69
C GLU A 5 -56.88 -36.63 12.41
N THR A 6 -55.77 -36.04 11.91
CA THR A 6 -55.42 -35.79 10.49
C THR A 6 -53.97 -35.26 10.46
N GLU A 7 -52.94 -36.08 10.25
CA GLU A 7 -52.39 -36.55 8.96
C GLU A 7 -52.13 -35.42 7.94
N ARG A 8 -50.86 -35.18 7.55
CA ARG A 8 -50.44 -35.17 6.13
C ARG A 8 -48.92 -35.11 5.91
N ALA A 9 -48.44 -36.24 5.37
CA ALA A 9 -47.48 -36.39 4.27
C ALA A 9 -46.01 -35.93 4.40
N GLN A 10 -45.20 -36.95 4.65
CA GLN A 10 -43.87 -37.17 4.10
C GLN A 10 -43.90 -37.31 2.56
N ARG A 11 -42.88 -36.78 1.87
CA ARG A 11 -42.33 -37.24 0.57
C ARG A 11 -40.83 -36.91 0.64
N GLY A 12 -39.87 -37.84 0.59
CA GLY A 12 -39.66 -38.92 -0.39
C GLY A 12 -38.77 -38.35 -1.53
N GLY A 13 -37.57 -38.84 -1.83
CA GLY A 13 -36.85 -40.02 -1.34
C GLY A 13 -35.40 -40.07 -1.82
N GLY A 14 -34.67 -41.08 -1.35
CA GLY A 14 -33.52 -41.67 -2.07
C GLY A 14 -34.01 -42.44 -3.30
N GLN A 15 -33.18 -43.03 -4.16
CA GLN A 15 -31.83 -43.55 -4.04
C GLN A 15 -31.17 -43.60 -5.47
N PRO A 16 -30.33 -44.58 -5.90
CA PRO A 16 -28.90 -44.36 -6.14
C PRO A 16 -28.39 -44.88 -7.52
N ALA A 17 -27.07 -44.82 -7.71
CA ALA A 17 -26.21 -45.73 -8.46
C ALA A 17 -26.52 -46.12 -9.93
N GLY A 18 -25.62 -45.71 -10.83
CA GLY A 18 -25.26 -46.40 -12.08
C GLY A 18 -23.81 -46.05 -12.40
N GLN A 19 -22.84 -46.87 -12.02
CA GLN A 19 -22.27 -48.00 -12.77
C GLN A 19 -21.36 -47.57 -13.96
N VAL A 20 -20.08 -47.93 -13.75
CA VAL A 20 -18.81 -47.90 -14.50
C VAL A 20 -18.82 -48.63 -15.88
N PRO A 21 -17.67 -48.89 -16.57
CA PRO A 21 -16.65 -48.01 -17.17
C PRO A 21 -16.31 -48.43 -18.64
N ALA A 22 -15.46 -47.68 -19.36
CA ALA A 22 -14.80 -48.13 -20.61
C ALA A 22 -13.73 -47.10 -21.05
N ARG A 23 -12.43 -47.33 -20.77
CA ARG A 23 -11.39 -47.87 -21.68
C ARG A 23 -10.99 -46.87 -22.80
N ALA A 24 -9.75 -46.66 -23.21
CA ALA A 24 -8.37 -46.95 -22.79
C ALA A 24 -7.48 -46.15 -23.78
N ASP A 25 -6.16 -46.14 -23.56
CA ASP A 25 -5.08 -45.77 -24.50
C ASP A 25 -4.80 -44.26 -24.74
N THR A 26 -3.56 -43.75 -24.75
CA THR A 26 -2.20 -44.22 -24.39
C THR A 26 -1.25 -43.01 -24.44
N ALA A 27 -0.05 -43.18 -23.86
CA ALA A 27 1.17 -42.38 -24.00
C ALA A 27 1.15 -40.99 -23.30
N GLY A 28 2.08 -40.63 -22.43
CA GLY A 28 3.49 -41.02 -22.32
C GLY A 28 4.34 -39.76 -22.51
N ALA A 29 4.78 -39.14 -21.42
CA ALA A 29 5.98 -38.30 -21.35
C ALA A 29 6.17 -37.84 -19.91
N SER A 30 7.22 -38.33 -19.27
CA SER A 30 7.81 -37.69 -18.11
C SER A 30 8.35 -36.32 -18.52
N ASP A 31 7.97 -35.27 -17.81
CA ASP A 31 8.78 -34.05 -17.73
C ASP A 31 8.66 -33.49 -16.31
N ASP A 32 9.80 -33.53 -15.62
CA ASP A 32 10.05 -33.01 -14.28
C ASP A 32 10.12 -31.49 -14.39
N GLY A 33 9.10 -30.78 -13.90
CA GLY A 33 9.03 -29.34 -14.11
C GLY A 33 7.97 -28.66 -13.27
N SER A 34 8.26 -28.46 -11.98
CA SER A 34 7.66 -27.34 -11.25
C SER A 34 7.73 -26.09 -12.13
N PRO A 35 6.64 -25.34 -12.36
CA PRO A 35 6.77 -24.03 -12.98
C PRO A 35 7.43 -23.08 -11.97
N PRO A 36 8.65 -22.54 -12.20
CA PRO A 36 9.07 -21.36 -11.48
C PRO A 36 8.46 -20.12 -12.14
N ALA A 37 8.09 -19.16 -11.28
CA ALA A 37 7.91 -17.74 -11.57
C ALA A 37 6.52 -17.34 -12.13
N PRO A 38 6.02 -16.14 -11.77
CA PRO A 38 6.76 -14.91 -12.00
C PRO A 38 7.43 -14.37 -10.72
N THR A 39 8.75 -14.23 -10.77
CA THR A 39 9.44 -13.14 -10.08
C THR A 39 8.73 -11.85 -10.47
N PRO A 40 8.40 -10.94 -9.54
CA PRO A 40 7.99 -9.61 -9.94
C PRO A 40 9.15 -9.02 -10.73
N ALA A 41 8.86 -8.83 -12.01
CA ALA A 41 9.73 -8.24 -13.00
C ALA A 41 10.45 -7.02 -12.42
N ALA A 42 11.71 -6.91 -12.81
CA ALA A 42 12.52 -5.71 -12.64
C ALA A 42 11.69 -4.43 -12.87
N PRO A 43 11.83 -3.40 -12.03
CA PRO A 43 11.13 -2.14 -12.24
C PRO A 43 11.51 -1.57 -13.63
N PRO A 44 10.54 -1.12 -14.43
CA PRO A 44 10.84 -0.51 -15.71
C PRO A 44 11.54 0.83 -15.48
N ASP A 45 12.70 0.95 -16.13
CA ASP A 45 12.97 2.02 -17.09
C ASP A 45 12.85 3.48 -16.59
N ARG A 46 14.04 4.10 -16.49
CA ARG A 46 14.32 5.54 -16.60
C ARG A 46 13.64 6.46 -15.58
N LEU A 47 14.40 6.81 -14.55
CA LEU A 47 14.48 8.22 -14.16
C LEU A 47 15.76 8.83 -14.73
N ARG A 48 15.69 9.21 -16.02
CA ARG A 48 16.68 10.14 -16.59
C ARG A 48 16.54 11.49 -15.88
N LYS A 49 17.67 11.93 -15.32
CA LYS A 49 18.16 13.31 -15.20
C LYS A 49 17.12 14.38 -14.83
N GLY A 50 17.06 14.66 -13.54
CA GLY A 50 16.74 15.98 -13.02
C GLY A 50 17.90 16.46 -12.16
N GLU A 51 19.05 16.76 -12.78
CA GLU A 51 20.07 17.62 -12.17
C GLU A 51 19.51 19.05 -12.12
N GLY A 52 18.45 19.23 -11.33
CA GLY A 52 17.93 20.53 -10.95
C GLY A 52 18.92 21.15 -9.99
N LYS A 53 20.01 21.68 -10.55
CA LYS A 53 20.72 22.76 -9.88
C LYS A 53 19.73 23.92 -9.76
N GLN A 54 19.74 24.55 -8.59
CA GLN A 54 19.42 25.96 -8.29
C GLN A 54 18.27 26.15 -7.29
N PRO A 55 18.25 27.28 -6.56
CA PRO A 55 19.36 28.11 -6.06
C PRO A 55 19.31 28.15 -4.51
N GLY A 56 20.33 28.69 -3.87
CA GLY A 56 20.36 28.79 -2.42
C GLY A 56 19.14 29.52 -1.86
N ARG A 57 18.59 29.02 -0.74
CA ARG A 57 18.00 29.83 0.32
C ARG A 57 17.84 28.97 1.58
N GLU A 58 18.66 29.30 2.56
CA GLU A 58 19.03 28.53 3.74
C GLU A 58 17.98 28.58 4.86
N GLN A 59 16.69 28.40 4.56
CA GLN A 59 15.63 28.70 5.54
C GLN A 59 14.73 27.52 5.91
N ASN A 60 14.87 26.37 5.24
CA ASN A 60 14.07 25.20 5.60
C ASN A 60 14.69 24.44 6.78
N ARG A 61 14.04 24.54 7.94
CA ARG A 61 14.47 23.89 9.19
C ARG A 61 13.90 22.48 9.36
N VAL A 62 13.12 21.96 8.41
CA VAL A 62 12.50 20.62 8.51
C VAL A 62 13.54 19.53 8.73
N ARG A 63 14.67 19.58 8.02
CA ARG A 63 15.75 18.59 8.20
C ARG A 63 16.37 18.67 9.60
N GLN A 64 16.55 19.87 10.14
CA GLN A 64 17.09 20.09 11.49
C GLN A 64 16.12 19.57 12.54
N LEU A 65 14.85 20.00 12.47
CA LEU A 65 13.78 19.54 13.37
C LEU A 65 13.57 18.03 13.33
N ARG A 66 13.70 17.42 12.15
CA ARG A 66 13.64 15.96 12.01
C ARG A 66 14.79 15.29 12.77
N ASN A 67 16.02 15.82 12.65
CA ASN A 67 17.19 15.26 13.33
C ASN A 67 17.13 15.49 14.85
N GLU A 68 16.68 16.66 15.31
CA GLU A 68 16.49 16.97 16.74
C GLU A 68 15.51 16.01 17.41
N ARG A 69 14.51 15.53 16.66
CA ARG A 69 13.56 14.52 17.13
C ARG A 69 14.00 13.08 16.87
N MET A 70 15.24 12.87 16.45
CA MET A 70 15.82 11.56 16.12
C MET A 70 14.98 10.73 15.14
N MET A 71 14.26 11.39 14.21
CA MET A 71 13.44 10.68 13.23
C MET A 71 14.19 10.47 11.92
N SER A 72 14.07 9.28 11.33
CA SER A 72 14.50 9.07 9.94
C SER A 72 13.52 9.71 8.95
N LYS A 73 13.93 9.95 7.69
CA LYS A 73 13.02 10.47 6.64
C LYS A 73 11.78 9.58 6.45
N ALA A 74 12.01 8.27 6.49
CA ALA A 74 10.94 7.27 6.39
C ALA A 74 9.99 7.31 7.58
N GLU A 75 10.51 7.59 8.77
CA GLU A 75 9.69 7.69 9.97
C GLU A 75 8.84 8.95 10.01
N LEU A 76 9.40 10.10 9.64
CA LEU A 76 8.64 11.34 9.49
C LEU A 76 7.52 11.16 8.45
N ALA A 77 7.83 10.51 7.32
CA ALA A 77 6.87 10.22 6.27
C ALA A 77 5.71 9.32 6.79
N ARG A 78 6.02 8.27 7.54
CA ARG A 78 5.01 7.39 8.16
C ARG A 78 4.12 8.14 9.15
N ARG A 79 4.70 8.96 10.03
CA ARG A 79 3.96 9.76 11.02
C ARG A 79 3.05 10.80 10.36
N ALA A 80 3.52 11.44 9.29
CA ALA A 80 2.75 12.43 8.54
C ALA A 80 1.76 11.83 7.53
N GLY A 81 1.78 10.50 7.30
CA GLY A 81 0.99 9.88 6.24
C GLY A 81 1.36 10.38 4.84
N LEU A 82 2.66 10.58 4.59
CA LEU A 82 3.23 11.08 3.34
C LEU A 82 4.20 10.07 2.74
N SER A 83 4.56 10.26 1.47
CA SER A 83 5.63 9.50 0.84
C SER A 83 7.01 10.02 1.27
N THR A 84 8.00 9.14 1.35
CA THR A 84 9.40 9.52 1.61
C THR A 84 9.93 10.51 0.59
N LEU A 85 9.51 10.36 -0.68
CA LEU A 85 9.83 11.28 -1.77
C LEU A 85 9.28 12.69 -1.52
N THR A 86 8.06 12.80 -0.99
CA THR A 86 7.45 14.09 -0.64
C THR A 86 8.27 14.79 0.44
N ILE A 87 8.68 14.08 1.49
CA ILE A 87 9.54 14.63 2.53
C ILE A 87 10.88 15.08 1.97
N ASP A 88 11.50 14.28 1.09
CA ASP A 88 12.76 14.64 0.43
C ASP A 88 12.65 15.92 -0.40
N ARG A 89 11.51 16.13 -1.08
CA ARG A 89 11.26 17.36 -1.84
C ARG A 89 11.11 18.57 -0.93
N VAL A 90 10.37 18.39 0.17
CA VAL A 90 10.15 19.43 1.17
C VAL A 90 11.45 19.82 1.86
N GLU A 91 12.30 18.87 2.24
CA GLU A 91 13.63 19.16 2.83
C GLU A 91 14.55 19.93 1.88
N LYS A 92 14.36 19.77 0.56
CA LYS A 92 15.09 20.51 -0.48
C LYS A 92 14.51 21.90 -0.75
N GLY A 93 13.45 22.31 -0.04
CA GLY A 93 12.81 23.61 -0.21
C GLY A 93 11.85 23.70 -1.39
N MET A 94 11.36 22.57 -1.93
CA MET A 94 10.33 22.62 -2.96
C MET A 94 8.97 23.05 -2.37
N PRO A 95 8.17 23.83 -3.12
CA PRO A 95 6.83 24.19 -2.70
C PRO A 95 5.97 22.93 -2.55
N CYS A 96 5.15 22.92 -1.51
CA CYS A 96 4.22 21.82 -1.24
C CYS A 96 2.87 22.37 -0.77
N ARG A 97 1.82 21.56 -0.90
CA ARG A 97 0.46 21.95 -0.52
C ARG A 97 0.36 22.21 0.98
N MET A 98 -0.57 23.08 1.36
CA MET A 98 -0.88 23.41 2.75
C MET A 98 -1.21 22.16 3.59
N ASP A 99 -1.94 21.19 3.01
CA ASP A 99 -2.23 19.91 3.68
C ASP A 99 -0.96 19.16 4.06
N THR A 100 0.03 19.14 3.18
CA THR A 100 1.32 18.48 3.41
C THR A 100 2.09 19.19 4.51
N LYS A 101 2.13 20.53 4.50
CA LYS A 101 2.78 21.33 5.55
C LYS A 101 2.14 21.06 6.92
N ARG A 102 0.81 21.02 6.97
CA ARG A 102 0.05 20.69 8.19
C ARG A 102 0.41 19.31 8.73
N LYS A 103 0.40 18.29 7.88
CA LYS A 103 0.75 16.90 8.25
C LYS A 103 2.18 16.78 8.78
N ILE A 104 3.13 17.49 8.17
CA ILE A 104 4.54 17.49 8.63
C ILE A 104 4.65 18.17 10.00
N LEU A 105 3.98 19.32 10.19
CA LEU A 105 3.99 20.02 11.47
C LEU A 105 3.36 19.17 12.58
N GLU A 106 2.25 18.50 12.30
CA GLU A 106 1.59 17.57 13.23
C GLU A 106 2.51 16.40 13.60
N ALA A 107 3.20 15.81 12.62
CA ALA A 107 4.18 14.75 12.85
C ALA A 107 5.40 15.22 13.68
N LEU A 108 5.75 16.50 13.57
CA LEU A 108 6.77 17.17 14.40
C LEU A 108 6.19 17.70 15.72
N GLY A 109 4.89 17.54 16.01
CA GLY A 109 4.26 18.05 17.22
C GLY A 109 4.32 19.58 17.34
N LEU A 110 4.30 20.29 16.20
CA LEU A 110 4.31 21.74 16.11
C LEU A 110 2.93 22.27 15.71
N THR A 111 2.65 23.51 16.08
CA THR A 111 1.41 24.18 15.67
C THR A 111 1.49 24.60 14.19
N PRO A 112 0.35 24.61 13.46
CA PRO A 112 0.29 25.10 12.08
C PRO A 112 0.75 26.57 11.92
N THR A 113 0.75 27.34 13.01
CA THR A 113 1.23 28.72 13.05
C THR A 113 2.75 28.83 12.93
N ALA A 114 3.50 27.80 13.35
CA ALA A 114 4.95 27.75 13.24
C ALA A 114 5.44 27.47 11.80
N ARG A 115 4.53 27.34 10.83
CA ARG A 115 4.88 27.02 9.43
C ARG A 115 5.92 27.99 8.84
N VAL A 116 5.80 29.28 9.14
CA VAL A 116 6.72 30.31 8.62
C VAL A 116 8.12 30.11 9.18
N THR A 117 8.24 29.74 10.46
CA THR A 117 9.52 29.47 11.12
C THR A 117 10.16 28.14 10.65
N VAL A 118 9.36 27.18 10.20
CA VAL A 118 9.80 25.84 9.79
C VAL A 118 10.15 25.76 8.30
N PHE A 119 9.29 26.30 7.44
CA PHE A 119 9.41 26.24 5.99
C PHE A 119 10.02 27.50 5.37
N GLY A 120 10.09 28.62 6.10
CA GLY A 120 10.53 29.93 5.61
C GLY A 120 9.39 30.76 5.00
N ASP A 121 9.70 32.00 4.60
CA ASP A 121 8.77 32.94 3.95
C ASP A 121 8.50 32.63 2.46
N ASP A 122 9.15 31.62 1.88
CA ASP A 122 8.95 31.17 0.49
C ASP A 122 7.73 30.21 0.35
N ASP A 123 6.58 30.57 0.94
CA ASP A 123 5.23 30.02 0.63
C ASP A 123 4.53 30.89 -0.42
#